data_AF-A0A9P8VN71-F1
#
_entry.id   AF-A0A9P8VN71-F1
#
_cell.length_a   1.000
_cell.length_b   1.000
_cell.length_c   1.000
_cell.angle_alpha   90.00
_cell.angle_beta   90.00
_cell.angle_gamma   90.00
#
_symmetry.space_group_name_H-M   'P 1'
#
loop_
_entity.id
_entity.type
_entity.pdbx_description
1 polymer ?
#
loop_
_entity_poly.entity_id
_entity_poly.type
_entity_poly.pdbx_seq_one_letter_code
_entity_poly.pdbx_strand_id
1 'polypeptide(L)'
;MTWKAAPAGYPSPRDYAEGDVKSKATGEVVGVLKMGWLSQYYRKITVEIDTVIGASVPLQNGGSPTTQNWKTVFDRIGFQHTQITSQTNVPDTPQDPWDVAELHATMIANRQTSVTNLDVEWRYHLLAIRNFHNAGLFGIMYDTKVAGPGADPNNTPREGLAIGSELRLPNIPEWGVNSGRKFGQATSPYFRTALHELGHAFGLYHTEADHSFLARTVKILGDSTAAVPFDNQITWNYSSEDLKRLRHFPDAYVRPGSVDFSLQNDERPKLPDDSAVDVPGLELTLTPLHVDVPLGAPVRVSLSITNNGDLEILVPKNFGLSSSFTSGTVTDSAGMVRAFRPLVVYDCIEELAPLAKGKSASTSLTLLGGPDGPLFQSSGLNTVTANVSWNVASGHEGDQPVIVSLSGSTTVLVTPPIDAGHARAAHAILTTPSTHALLVLGGRHLEDAIKAYQVALGNETLGRHFAAVEARRFVTKFFQHKPDTQAAEKVLAGVRGDVVASGPEADKLERLGVKFRGSMGA
;
A
#
# COMPACT_ATOMS: atom_id res chain seq x y z
N MET A 1 -29.16 5.98 -20.89
CA MET A 1 -28.38 6.12 -22.14
C MET A 1 -29.00 5.24 -23.21
N THR A 2 -28.85 5.61 -24.48
CA THR A 2 -29.41 4.92 -25.64
C THR A 2 -28.33 4.78 -26.71
N TRP A 3 -28.20 3.57 -27.28
CA TRP A 3 -27.29 3.31 -28.39
C TRP A 3 -27.79 3.96 -29.69
N LYS A 4 -26.88 4.60 -30.42
CA LYS A 4 -27.15 5.33 -31.67
C LYS A 4 -25.99 5.14 -32.64
N ALA A 5 -26.23 5.47 -33.91
CA ALA A 5 -25.14 5.61 -34.88
C ALA A 5 -24.20 6.73 -34.43
N ALA A 6 -22.89 6.49 -34.49
CA ALA A 6 -21.90 7.46 -34.04
C ALA A 6 -21.83 8.65 -35.01
N PRO A 7 -21.64 9.89 -34.50
CA PRO A 7 -21.33 11.04 -35.33
C PRO A 7 -20.03 10.84 -36.14
N ALA A 8 -19.85 11.64 -37.20
CA ALA A 8 -18.59 11.65 -37.94
C ALA A 8 -17.39 11.96 -37.02
N GLY A 9 -16.32 11.17 -37.16
CA GLY A 9 -15.10 11.30 -36.34
C GLY A 9 -14.95 10.29 -35.21
N TYR A 10 -15.98 9.49 -34.91
CA TYR A 10 -15.86 8.37 -33.95
C TYR A 10 -15.26 7.12 -34.63
N PRO A 11 -14.32 6.39 -33.99
CA PRO A 11 -13.71 5.20 -34.55
C PRO A 11 -14.69 4.05 -34.80
N SER A 12 -15.62 3.79 -33.87
CA SER A 12 -16.71 2.82 -34.09
C SER A 12 -18.00 3.55 -34.49
N PRO A 13 -18.54 3.32 -35.70
CA PRO A 13 -19.78 3.94 -36.17
C PRO A 13 -21.05 3.35 -35.52
N ARG A 14 -20.95 2.21 -34.85
CA ARG A 14 -22.10 1.47 -34.29
C ARG A 14 -22.12 1.40 -32.76
N ASP A 15 -20.99 1.64 -32.11
CA ASP A 15 -20.85 1.51 -30.65
C ASP A 15 -20.75 2.89 -30.00
N TYR A 16 -21.85 3.65 -30.12
CA TYR A 16 -21.99 4.98 -29.56
C TYR A 16 -23.28 5.10 -28.76
N ALA A 17 -23.19 5.69 -27.58
CA ALA A 17 -24.32 5.88 -26.68
C ALA A 17 -24.40 7.33 -26.18
N GLU A 18 -25.62 7.83 -26.07
CA GLU A 18 -25.90 9.15 -25.49
C GLU A 18 -27.01 9.05 -24.44
N GLY A 19 -27.00 9.94 -23.45
CA GLY A 19 -28.15 10.07 -22.57
C GLY A 19 -28.08 11.30 -21.68
N ASP A 20 -29.24 11.70 -21.19
CA ASP A 20 -29.36 12.78 -20.23
C ASP A 20 -28.70 12.42 -18.91
N VAL A 21 -27.88 13.34 -18.39
CA VAL A 21 -27.41 13.33 -17.00
C VAL A 21 -28.44 14.06 -16.18
N LYS A 22 -28.98 13.41 -15.16
CA LYS A 22 -30.02 13.99 -14.29
C LYS A 22 -29.49 14.26 -12.90
N SER A 23 -29.89 15.39 -12.32
CA SER A 23 -29.68 15.69 -10.91
C SER A 23 -30.38 14.64 -10.05
N LYS A 24 -29.66 14.00 -9.14
CA LYS A 24 -30.26 13.03 -8.22
C LYS A 24 -31.29 13.68 -7.29
N ALA A 25 -31.06 14.94 -6.90
CA ALA A 25 -31.92 15.66 -5.96
C ALA A 25 -33.22 16.16 -6.59
N THR A 26 -33.17 16.64 -7.84
CA THR A 26 -34.33 17.28 -8.50
C THR A 26 -34.92 16.47 -9.65
N GLY A 27 -34.19 15.46 -10.16
CA GLY A 27 -34.58 14.69 -11.34
C GLY A 27 -34.43 15.44 -12.67
N GLU A 28 -34.05 16.72 -12.62
CA GLU A 28 -33.87 17.57 -13.80
C GLU A 28 -32.64 17.17 -14.61
N VAL A 29 -32.72 17.35 -15.94
CA VAL A 29 -31.60 17.13 -16.84
C VAL A 29 -30.59 18.27 -16.68
N VAL A 30 -29.38 17.94 -16.25
CA VAL A 30 -28.28 18.89 -16.01
C VAL A 30 -27.17 18.79 -17.07
N GLY A 31 -27.27 17.82 -17.99
CA GLY A 31 -26.31 17.66 -19.08
C GLY A 31 -26.61 16.45 -19.95
N VAL A 32 -25.71 16.16 -20.89
CA VAL A 32 -25.77 14.98 -21.76
C VAL A 32 -24.42 14.28 -21.70
N LEU A 33 -24.43 12.99 -21.38
CA LEU A 33 -23.26 12.13 -21.46
C LEU A 33 -23.22 11.45 -22.83
N LYS A 34 -22.02 11.42 -23.43
CA LYS A 34 -21.74 10.76 -24.71
C LYS A 34 -20.59 9.79 -24.51
N MET A 35 -20.70 8.59 -25.05
CA MET A 35 -19.66 7.58 -25.01
C MET A 35 -19.54 6.91 -26.38
N GLY A 36 -18.32 6.76 -26.87
CA GLY A 36 -18.03 6.02 -28.09
C GLY A 36 -16.94 4.99 -27.86
N TRP A 37 -17.06 3.83 -28.50
CA TRP A 37 -16.05 2.79 -28.45
C TRP A 37 -14.84 3.18 -29.30
N LEU A 38 -13.65 3.17 -28.69
CA LEU A 38 -12.40 3.55 -29.34
C LEU A 38 -11.57 2.34 -29.76
N SER A 39 -11.48 1.32 -28.90
CA SER A 39 -10.60 0.16 -29.08
C SER A 39 -11.09 -1.03 -28.27
N GLN A 40 -10.77 -2.24 -28.72
CA GLN A 40 -10.95 -3.47 -27.94
C GLN A 40 -9.88 -3.66 -26.84
N TYR A 41 -8.82 -2.86 -26.88
CA TYR A 41 -7.73 -2.88 -25.91
C TYR A 41 -7.91 -1.76 -24.88
N TYR A 42 -7.55 -2.05 -23.63
CA TYR A 42 -7.59 -1.05 -22.55
C TYR A 42 -6.56 0.06 -22.78
N ARG A 43 -5.35 -0.32 -23.21
CA ARG A 43 -4.19 0.56 -23.37
C ARG A 43 -3.37 0.17 -24.58
N LYS A 44 -2.55 1.10 -25.06
CA LYS A 44 -1.53 0.86 -26.09
C LYS A 44 -0.15 1.16 -25.52
N ILE A 45 0.76 0.21 -25.65
CA ILE A 45 2.13 0.34 -25.17
C ILE A 45 3.14 -0.13 -26.23
N THR A 46 4.37 0.31 -26.07
CA THR A 46 5.53 -0.18 -26.82
C THR A 46 6.61 -0.63 -25.84
N VAL A 47 7.14 -1.83 -26.04
CA VAL A 47 8.31 -2.34 -25.32
C VAL A 47 9.47 -2.32 -26.29
N GLU A 48 10.40 -1.40 -26.08
CA GLU A 48 11.65 -1.30 -26.82
C GLU A 48 12.73 -2.08 -26.09
N ILE A 49 13.33 -3.05 -26.76
CA ILE A 49 14.33 -3.97 -26.21
C ILE A 49 15.66 -3.68 -26.89
N ASP A 50 16.61 -3.21 -26.10
CA ASP A 50 18.01 -3.09 -26.47
C ASP A 50 18.83 -4.20 -25.81
N THR A 51 19.90 -4.64 -26.46
CA THR A 51 20.84 -5.60 -25.88
C THR A 51 22.27 -5.13 -26.01
N VAL A 52 23.00 -5.27 -24.92
CA VAL A 52 24.46 -5.21 -24.92
C VAL A 52 25.01 -6.32 -25.82
N ILE A 53 26.13 -6.06 -26.50
CA ILE A 53 26.79 -7.05 -27.36
C ILE A 53 26.96 -8.38 -26.61
N GLY A 54 26.40 -9.45 -27.18
CA GLY A 54 26.51 -10.81 -26.64
C GLY A 54 25.52 -11.15 -25.52
N ALA A 55 24.71 -10.20 -25.04
CA ALA A 55 23.61 -10.48 -24.11
C ALA A 55 22.44 -11.17 -24.85
N SER A 56 21.69 -11.99 -24.11
CA SER A 56 20.52 -12.71 -24.65
C SER A 56 19.29 -11.80 -24.71
N VAL A 57 18.46 -11.93 -25.75
CA VAL A 57 17.21 -11.14 -25.90
C VAL A 57 16.03 -11.89 -25.24
N PRO A 58 15.24 -11.27 -24.34
CA PRO A 58 14.11 -11.93 -23.66
C PRO A 58 12.85 -11.97 -24.55
N LEU A 59 12.77 -12.89 -25.51
CA LEU A 59 11.66 -12.91 -26.47
C LEU A 59 10.49 -13.84 -26.11
N GLN A 60 10.79 -14.93 -25.40
CA GLN A 60 9.83 -15.98 -25.07
C GLN A 60 10.34 -16.89 -23.96
N ASN A 61 9.47 -17.76 -23.45
CA ASN A 61 9.82 -18.74 -22.43
C ASN A 61 10.48 -20.03 -22.94
N GLY A 62 10.57 -20.24 -24.26
CA GLY A 62 11.16 -21.46 -24.83
C GLY A 62 10.19 -22.64 -24.96
N GLY A 63 8.88 -22.42 -24.79
CA GLY A 63 7.84 -23.37 -25.25
C GLY A 63 7.26 -24.33 -24.21
N SER A 64 7.75 -24.35 -22.98
CA SER A 64 7.28 -25.26 -21.91
C SER A 64 6.81 -24.48 -20.68
N PRO A 65 5.66 -24.83 -20.05
CA PRO A 65 4.71 -25.88 -20.45
C PRO A 65 3.81 -25.48 -21.63
N THR A 66 3.73 -24.18 -21.93
CA THR A 66 3.09 -23.62 -23.12
C THR A 66 3.95 -22.48 -23.66
N THR A 67 3.96 -22.26 -24.97
CA THR A 67 4.69 -21.12 -25.54
C THR A 67 4.10 -19.80 -25.07
N GLN A 68 4.92 -19.00 -24.40
CA GLN A 68 4.61 -17.64 -23.98
C GLN A 68 5.60 -16.67 -24.61
N ASN A 69 5.08 -15.58 -25.16
CA ASN A 69 5.85 -14.45 -25.68
C ASN A 69 5.15 -13.14 -25.31
N TRP A 70 5.76 -12.01 -25.65
CA TRP A 70 5.18 -10.69 -25.33
C TRP A 70 3.74 -10.54 -25.83
N LYS A 71 3.45 -11.01 -27.06
CA LYS A 71 2.10 -10.93 -27.63
C LYS A 71 1.09 -11.74 -26.82
N THR A 72 1.39 -13.01 -26.49
CA THR A 72 0.45 -13.85 -25.73
C THR A 72 0.17 -13.31 -24.35
N VAL A 73 1.15 -12.66 -23.73
CA VAL A 73 1.00 -12.00 -22.43
C VAL A 73 0.11 -10.75 -22.54
N PHE A 74 0.40 -9.84 -23.48
CA PHE A 74 -0.38 -8.61 -23.61
C PHE A 74 -1.78 -8.80 -24.17
N ASP A 75 -2.00 -9.78 -25.05
CA ASP A 75 -3.34 -10.19 -25.47
C ASP A 75 -4.19 -10.58 -24.24
N ARG A 76 -3.59 -11.26 -23.25
CA ARG A 76 -4.28 -11.68 -22.03
C ARG A 76 -4.56 -10.51 -21.07
N ILE A 77 -3.63 -9.56 -20.97
CA ILE A 77 -3.84 -8.33 -20.19
C ILE A 77 -4.92 -7.47 -20.85
N GLY A 78 -5.05 -7.55 -22.17
CA GLY A 78 -5.95 -6.72 -22.98
C GLY A 78 -5.29 -5.42 -23.43
N PHE A 79 -3.96 -5.41 -23.56
CA PHE A 79 -3.20 -4.26 -24.06
C PHE A 79 -2.83 -4.47 -25.52
N GLN A 80 -2.95 -3.40 -26.31
CA GLN A 80 -2.33 -3.36 -27.62
C GLN A 80 -0.84 -3.14 -27.40
N HIS A 81 -0.03 -4.09 -27.86
CA HIS A 81 1.40 -4.06 -27.61
C HIS A 81 2.18 -4.09 -28.93
N THR A 82 3.24 -3.29 -28.97
CA THR A 82 4.28 -3.35 -29.99
C THR A 82 5.60 -3.71 -29.33
N GLN A 83 6.22 -4.81 -29.75
CA GLN A 83 7.61 -5.11 -29.36
C GLN A 83 8.54 -4.61 -30.45
N ILE A 84 9.58 -3.88 -30.04
CA ILE A 84 10.66 -3.45 -30.93
C ILE A 84 11.95 -4.00 -30.37
N THR A 85 12.64 -4.89 -31.10
CA THR A 85 14.05 -5.18 -30.82
C THR A 85 14.86 -4.12 -31.57
N SER A 86 15.39 -3.14 -30.85
CA SER A 86 15.99 -1.93 -31.43
C SER A 86 17.50 -2.13 -31.63
N GLN A 87 18.34 -1.71 -30.69
CA GLN A 87 19.79 -1.90 -30.77
C GLN A 87 20.17 -3.27 -30.20
N THR A 88 20.89 -4.07 -30.98
CA THR A 88 21.38 -5.39 -30.53
C THR A 88 22.88 -5.42 -30.21
N ASN A 89 23.52 -4.27 -30.34
CA ASN A 89 24.96 -4.07 -30.25
C ASN A 89 25.31 -2.86 -29.38
N VAL A 90 24.52 -2.59 -28.35
CA VAL A 90 24.86 -1.56 -27.36
C VAL A 90 26.24 -1.91 -26.78
N PRO A 91 27.20 -0.98 -26.76
CA PRO A 91 28.51 -1.24 -26.18
C PRO A 91 28.37 -1.68 -24.72
N ASP A 92 29.20 -2.65 -24.32
CA ASP A 92 29.29 -3.05 -22.92
C ASP A 92 29.93 -1.93 -22.08
N THR A 93 29.65 -1.91 -20.77
CA THR A 93 30.29 -0.92 -19.89
C THR A 93 31.78 -1.24 -19.71
N PRO A 94 32.68 -0.23 -19.69
CA PRO A 94 34.07 -0.41 -19.28
C PRO A 94 34.23 -0.92 -17.84
N GLN A 95 33.21 -0.75 -16.99
CA GLN A 95 33.21 -1.10 -15.57
C GLN A 95 32.48 -2.41 -15.23
N ASP A 96 32.39 -3.39 -16.15
CA ASP A 96 31.66 -4.67 -15.92
C ASP A 96 31.99 -5.24 -14.53
N PRO A 97 30.99 -5.32 -13.62
CA PRO A 97 29.53 -5.29 -13.87
C PRO A 97 28.78 -3.93 -13.78
N TRP A 98 27.63 -3.83 -14.46
CA TRP A 98 26.80 -2.61 -14.64
C TRP A 98 26.17 -2.07 -13.35
N ASP A 99 26.20 -0.75 -13.15
CA ASP A 99 25.47 -0.05 -12.10
C ASP A 99 24.21 0.70 -12.60
N VAL A 100 23.38 1.19 -11.66
CA VAL A 100 22.13 1.90 -11.97
C VAL A 100 22.33 3.20 -12.76
N ALA A 101 23.43 3.93 -12.50
CA ALA A 101 23.69 5.18 -13.19
C ALA A 101 24.05 4.94 -14.67
N GLU A 102 24.81 3.88 -14.95
CA GLU A 102 25.16 3.46 -16.31
C GLU A 102 23.95 2.93 -17.09
N LEU A 103 23.08 2.17 -16.43
CA LEU A 103 21.81 1.72 -17.00
C LEU A 103 20.95 2.90 -17.44
N HIS A 104 20.77 3.88 -16.54
CA HIS A 104 20.01 5.09 -16.84
C HIS A 104 20.65 5.91 -17.95
N ALA A 105 21.96 6.15 -17.89
CA ALA A 105 22.68 6.89 -18.93
C ALA A 105 22.57 6.21 -20.31
N THR A 106 22.65 4.88 -20.35
CA THR A 106 22.50 4.09 -21.58
C THR A 106 21.09 4.17 -22.13
N MET A 107 20.08 4.08 -21.27
CA MET A 107 18.69 4.30 -21.66
C MET A 107 18.50 5.66 -22.29
N ILE A 108 18.96 6.74 -21.65
CA ILE A 108 18.85 8.11 -22.18
C ILE A 108 19.49 8.22 -23.57
N ALA A 109 20.65 7.58 -23.78
CA ALA A 109 21.41 7.66 -25.01
C ALA A 109 20.83 6.85 -26.18
N ASN A 110 20.18 5.71 -25.88
CA ASN A 110 19.75 4.76 -26.92
C ASN A 110 18.24 4.75 -27.16
N ARG A 111 17.44 5.14 -26.16
CA ARG A 111 15.99 5.24 -26.36
C ARG A 111 15.67 6.22 -27.49
N GLN A 112 14.64 5.90 -28.26
CA GLN A 112 14.16 6.84 -29.27
C GLN A 112 13.61 8.11 -28.61
N THR A 113 14.34 9.23 -28.78
CA THR A 113 14.06 10.52 -28.15
C THR A 113 12.76 11.17 -28.60
N SER A 114 12.16 10.74 -29.71
CA SER A 114 10.86 11.23 -30.21
C SER A 114 9.65 10.81 -29.35
N VAL A 115 9.86 10.05 -28.26
CA VAL A 115 8.80 9.34 -27.52
C VAL A 115 8.63 9.82 -26.07
N THR A 116 9.25 10.93 -25.66
CA THR A 116 9.02 11.51 -24.32
C THR A 116 7.62 12.14 -24.15
N ASN A 117 6.78 12.11 -25.20
CA ASN A 117 5.39 12.55 -25.08
C ASN A 117 4.46 11.37 -24.75
N LEU A 118 4.24 11.19 -23.45
CA LEU A 118 3.37 10.15 -22.89
C LEU A 118 1.88 10.32 -23.23
N ASP A 119 1.48 11.42 -23.87
CA ASP A 119 0.13 11.59 -24.40
C ASP A 119 0.01 11.01 -25.83
N VAL A 120 1.13 10.62 -26.46
CA VAL A 120 1.18 10.01 -27.79
C VAL A 120 1.46 8.50 -27.72
N GLU A 121 2.47 8.10 -26.95
CA GLU A 121 2.87 6.70 -26.83
C GLU A 121 3.43 6.41 -25.43
N TRP A 122 3.02 5.29 -24.84
CA TRP A 122 3.61 4.78 -23.61
C TRP A 122 4.68 3.77 -23.97
N ARG A 123 5.92 4.20 -23.90
CA ARG A 123 7.07 3.37 -24.24
C ARG A 123 7.86 3.01 -22.99
N TYR A 124 8.23 1.74 -22.91
CA TYR A 124 9.11 1.20 -21.88
C TYR A 124 10.39 0.71 -22.56
N HIS A 125 11.53 1.01 -21.95
CA HIS A 125 12.84 0.60 -22.40
C HIS A 125 13.36 -0.55 -21.54
N LEU A 126 13.69 -1.66 -22.20
CA LEU A 126 14.31 -2.82 -21.59
C LEU A 126 15.72 -2.99 -22.14
N LEU A 127 16.72 -2.85 -21.27
CA LEU A 127 18.11 -3.14 -21.61
C LEU A 127 18.53 -4.53 -21.10
N ALA A 128 18.80 -5.45 -22.01
CA ALA A 128 19.42 -6.73 -21.67
C ALA A 128 20.94 -6.55 -21.57
N ILE A 129 21.47 -6.72 -20.36
CA ILE A 129 22.89 -6.60 -20.05
C ILE A 129 23.51 -7.97 -19.77
N ARG A 130 24.82 -7.99 -19.53
CA ARG A 130 25.52 -9.20 -19.11
C ARG A 130 25.34 -9.44 -17.61
N ASN A 131 25.88 -8.56 -16.76
CA ASN A 131 25.81 -8.70 -15.29
C ASN A 131 25.57 -7.35 -14.60
N PHE A 132 24.89 -7.41 -13.46
CA PHE A 132 24.75 -6.29 -12.53
C PHE A 132 25.86 -6.29 -11.49
N HIS A 133 26.23 -5.10 -11.01
CA HIS A 133 27.20 -4.95 -9.92
C HIS A 133 26.73 -5.57 -8.62
N ASN A 134 25.42 -5.57 -8.39
CA ASN A 134 24.81 -6.27 -7.26
C ASN A 134 24.75 -7.77 -7.54
N ALA A 135 25.58 -8.53 -6.83
CA ALA A 135 25.60 -9.99 -6.92
C ALA A 135 24.22 -10.60 -6.60
N GLY A 136 23.75 -11.49 -7.47
CA GLY A 136 22.47 -12.19 -7.31
C GLY A 136 21.24 -11.45 -7.83
N LEU A 137 21.40 -10.28 -8.46
CA LEU A 137 20.31 -9.56 -9.12
C LEU A 137 20.01 -10.17 -10.49
N PHE A 138 18.73 -10.44 -10.77
CA PHE A 138 18.26 -10.97 -12.06
C PHE A 138 17.75 -9.87 -13.00
N GLY A 139 17.13 -8.84 -12.44
CA GLY A 139 16.57 -7.69 -13.14
C GLY A 139 16.28 -6.53 -12.18
N ILE A 140 16.00 -5.35 -12.73
CA ILE A 140 15.62 -4.15 -11.98
C ILE A 140 14.87 -3.15 -12.86
N MET A 141 13.83 -2.51 -12.32
CA MET A 141 13.35 -1.19 -12.75
C MET A 141 14.11 -0.11 -11.96
N TYR A 142 14.86 0.75 -12.66
CA TYR A 142 15.94 1.53 -12.05
C TYR A 142 15.67 3.04 -11.90
N ASP A 143 14.52 3.52 -12.35
CA ASP A 143 14.16 4.94 -12.47
C ASP A 143 12.88 5.27 -11.69
N THR A 144 12.96 5.26 -10.36
CA THR A 144 11.75 5.14 -9.51
C THR A 144 11.03 6.45 -9.11
N LYS A 145 11.62 7.63 -9.34
CA LYS A 145 11.17 8.92 -8.73
C LYS A 145 11.00 10.08 -9.72
N VAL A 146 9.94 10.87 -9.53
CA VAL A 146 9.57 12.08 -10.31
C VAL A 146 10.20 13.34 -9.69
N ALA A 147 10.33 13.47 -8.36
CA ALA A 147 10.80 14.72 -7.72
C ALA A 147 11.62 14.55 -6.42
N GLY A 148 12.53 15.50 -6.14
CA GLY A 148 13.39 15.55 -4.93
C GLY A 148 14.82 15.00 -5.11
N PRO A 149 15.61 14.90 -4.03
CA PRO A 149 16.93 14.26 -4.09
C PRO A 149 16.80 12.81 -4.58
N GLY A 150 17.44 12.50 -5.71
CA GLY A 150 17.31 11.19 -6.39
C GLY A 150 16.12 11.06 -7.34
N ALA A 151 15.51 12.17 -7.78
CA ALA A 151 14.56 12.20 -8.89
C ALA A 151 15.22 11.81 -10.22
N ASP A 152 14.44 11.23 -11.13
CA ASP A 152 14.87 11.01 -12.50
C ASP A 152 15.16 12.37 -13.16
N PRO A 153 16.40 12.63 -13.62
CA PRO A 153 16.75 13.89 -14.26
C PRO A 153 15.97 14.19 -15.56
N ASN A 154 15.27 13.21 -16.14
CA ASN A 154 14.41 13.39 -17.31
C ASN A 154 12.92 13.55 -16.97
N ASN A 155 12.56 13.51 -15.68
CA ASN A 155 11.19 13.66 -15.15
C ASN A 155 10.17 12.61 -15.68
N THR A 156 10.64 11.43 -16.06
CA THR A 156 9.86 10.31 -16.62
C THR A 156 10.19 8.98 -15.93
N PRO A 157 10.00 8.83 -14.60
CA PRO A 157 10.30 7.55 -13.94
C PRO A 157 9.47 6.37 -14.45
N ARG A 158 9.91 5.15 -14.15
CA ARG A 158 9.25 3.88 -14.49
C ARG A 158 9.16 3.63 -15.99
N GLU A 159 10.09 4.16 -16.77
CA GLU A 159 10.25 3.84 -18.18
C GLU A 159 11.37 2.81 -18.40
N GLY A 160 12.36 2.75 -17.50
CA GLY A 160 13.59 2.00 -17.66
C GLY A 160 13.68 0.73 -16.81
N LEU A 161 13.90 -0.40 -17.47
CA LEU A 161 14.20 -1.68 -16.83
C LEU A 161 15.40 -2.37 -17.46
N ALA A 162 16.06 -3.24 -16.69
CA ALA A 162 17.20 -4.02 -17.14
C ALA A 162 17.11 -5.46 -16.64
N ILE A 163 17.71 -6.37 -17.40
CA ILE A 163 17.84 -7.79 -17.02
C ILE A 163 19.26 -8.31 -17.33
N GLY A 164 19.78 -9.16 -16.45
CA GLY A 164 21.14 -9.70 -16.55
C GLY A 164 21.17 -11.10 -17.15
N SER A 165 21.86 -11.29 -18.27
CA SER A 165 21.85 -12.57 -18.98
C SER A 165 22.95 -13.56 -18.56
N GLU A 166 24.02 -13.10 -17.94
CA GLU A 166 25.24 -13.90 -17.73
C GLU A 166 25.39 -14.48 -16.32
N LEU A 167 24.50 -14.11 -15.39
CA LEU A 167 24.46 -14.67 -14.04
C LEU A 167 24.33 -16.20 -14.12
N ARG A 168 25.24 -16.92 -13.45
CA ARG A 168 25.18 -18.39 -13.39
C ARG A 168 24.21 -18.83 -12.30
N LEU A 169 23.20 -19.60 -12.69
CA LEU A 169 22.26 -20.20 -11.76
C LEU A 169 22.97 -21.23 -10.86
N PRO A 170 22.64 -21.29 -9.56
CA PRO A 170 23.14 -22.34 -8.67
C PRO A 170 22.88 -23.73 -9.24
N ASN A 171 23.82 -24.66 -9.02
CA ASN A 171 23.66 -26.05 -9.43
C ASN A 171 22.86 -26.83 -8.38
N ILE A 172 21.56 -26.55 -8.27
CA ILE A 172 20.65 -27.15 -7.30
C ILE A 172 19.38 -27.69 -7.99
N PRO A 173 18.75 -28.76 -7.45
CA PRO A 173 17.63 -29.44 -8.12
C PRO A 173 16.41 -28.56 -8.40
N GLU A 174 16.18 -27.52 -7.58
CA GLU A 174 15.04 -26.61 -7.66
C GLU A 174 15.00 -25.85 -9.00
N TRP A 175 16.15 -25.62 -9.63
CA TRP A 175 16.22 -25.02 -10.97
C TRP A 175 15.93 -26.02 -12.11
N GLY A 176 15.81 -27.31 -11.81
CA GLY A 176 15.55 -28.35 -12.81
C GLY A 176 16.55 -28.31 -13.97
N VAL A 177 16.02 -28.25 -15.20
CA VAL A 177 16.84 -28.19 -16.44
C VAL A 177 17.71 -26.93 -16.54
N ASN A 178 17.37 -25.88 -15.80
CA ASN A 178 18.11 -24.61 -15.79
C ASN A 178 19.27 -24.60 -14.79
N SER A 179 19.40 -25.63 -13.96
CA SER A 179 20.47 -25.77 -12.97
C SER A 179 21.86 -25.58 -13.60
N GLY A 180 22.67 -24.70 -13.03
CA GLY A 180 24.03 -24.41 -13.49
C GLY A 180 24.16 -23.61 -14.80
N ARG A 181 23.06 -23.28 -15.49
CA ARG A 181 23.06 -22.51 -16.75
C ARG A 181 23.30 -21.02 -16.49
N LYS A 182 23.70 -20.29 -17.54
CA LYS A 182 23.62 -18.83 -17.53
C LYS A 182 22.14 -18.41 -17.59
N PHE A 183 21.79 -17.30 -16.95
CA PHE A 183 20.39 -16.89 -16.82
C PHE A 183 19.71 -16.67 -18.18
N GLY A 184 20.37 -16.03 -19.14
CA GLY A 184 19.86 -15.84 -20.50
C GLY A 184 19.62 -17.12 -21.30
N GLN A 185 20.24 -18.25 -20.89
CA GLN A 185 20.01 -19.58 -21.45
C GLN A 185 18.84 -20.31 -20.77
N ALA A 186 18.45 -19.87 -19.57
CA ALA A 186 17.27 -20.33 -18.87
C ALA A 186 16.07 -19.49 -19.32
N THR A 187 15.56 -19.79 -20.51
CA THR A 187 14.58 -18.94 -21.22
C THR A 187 13.32 -18.64 -20.43
N SER A 188 12.79 -19.61 -19.69
CA SER A 188 11.62 -19.45 -18.82
C SER A 188 11.83 -18.40 -17.72
N PRO A 189 12.79 -18.57 -16.79
CA PRO A 189 13.01 -17.58 -15.74
C PRO A 189 13.51 -16.24 -16.31
N TYR A 190 14.29 -16.24 -17.40
CA TYR A 190 14.79 -15.02 -18.02
C TYR A 190 13.66 -14.15 -18.59
N PHE A 191 12.78 -14.75 -19.39
CA PHE A 191 11.63 -14.03 -19.96
C PHE A 191 10.62 -13.63 -18.89
N ARG A 192 10.42 -14.47 -17.87
CA ARG A 192 9.57 -14.14 -16.72
C ARG A 192 10.10 -12.95 -15.93
N THR A 193 11.41 -12.84 -15.74
CA THR A 193 12.03 -11.66 -15.10
C THR A 193 11.82 -10.40 -15.92
N ALA A 194 11.92 -10.44 -17.26
CA ALA A 194 11.59 -9.28 -18.09
C ALA A 194 10.15 -8.78 -17.86
N LEU A 195 9.18 -9.70 -17.73
CA LEU A 195 7.79 -9.37 -17.42
C LEU A 195 7.61 -8.87 -15.98
N HIS A 196 8.38 -9.40 -15.03
CA HIS A 196 8.40 -8.95 -13.62
C HIS A 196 8.83 -7.48 -13.52
N GLU A 197 9.97 -7.13 -14.12
CA GLU A 197 10.47 -5.75 -14.07
C GLU A 197 9.54 -4.78 -14.81
N LEU A 198 8.93 -5.23 -15.92
CA LEU A 198 7.92 -4.42 -16.60
C LEU A 198 6.66 -4.24 -15.74
N GLY A 199 6.31 -5.23 -14.91
CA GLY A 199 5.28 -5.09 -13.88
C GLY A 199 5.57 -3.95 -12.91
N HIS A 200 6.82 -3.83 -12.44
CA HIS A 200 7.24 -2.68 -11.62
C HIS A 200 7.16 -1.36 -12.38
N ALA A 201 7.51 -1.35 -13.67
CA ALA A 201 7.35 -0.17 -14.51
C ALA A 201 5.87 0.24 -14.67
N PHE A 202 4.95 -0.73 -14.71
CA PHE A 202 3.49 -0.49 -14.63
C PHE A 202 2.99 -0.06 -13.24
N GLY A 203 3.88 0.12 -12.26
CA GLY A 203 3.51 0.51 -10.89
C GLY A 203 3.07 -0.65 -9.99
N LEU A 204 3.27 -1.90 -10.41
CA LEU A 204 2.91 -3.08 -9.61
C LEU A 204 4.00 -3.44 -8.61
N TYR A 205 3.59 -4.01 -7.48
CA TYR A 205 4.48 -4.44 -6.40
C TYR A 205 4.56 -5.95 -6.32
N HIS A 206 5.57 -6.44 -5.60
CA HIS A 206 5.68 -7.87 -5.32
C HIS A 206 4.39 -8.41 -4.69
N THR A 207 4.01 -9.60 -5.13
CA THR A 207 3.00 -10.43 -4.48
C THR A 207 3.67 -11.70 -3.98
N GLU A 208 3.33 -12.14 -2.77
CA GLU A 208 3.80 -13.43 -2.23
C GLU A 208 2.67 -14.45 -2.16
N ALA A 209 1.46 -14.08 -2.64
CA ALA A 209 0.25 -14.89 -2.56
C ALA A 209 0.21 -16.00 -3.62
N ASP A 210 0.95 -15.85 -4.72
CA ASP A 210 0.98 -16.79 -5.84
C ASP A 210 2.36 -16.83 -6.51
N HIS A 211 2.46 -17.50 -7.66
CA HIS A 211 3.67 -17.59 -8.49
C HIS A 211 3.52 -16.81 -9.81
N SER A 212 2.70 -15.77 -9.82
CA SER A 212 2.49 -14.87 -10.96
C SER A 212 3.76 -14.05 -11.28
N PHE A 213 3.71 -13.20 -12.32
CA PHE A 213 4.88 -12.43 -12.74
C PHE A 213 5.46 -11.53 -11.64
N LEU A 214 4.66 -11.02 -10.69
CA LEU A 214 5.16 -10.15 -9.62
C LEU A 214 5.70 -10.90 -8.39
N ALA A 215 5.60 -12.23 -8.34
CA ALA A 215 6.26 -12.99 -7.28
C ALA A 215 7.78 -12.80 -7.33
N ARG A 216 8.47 -12.83 -6.20
CA ARG A 216 9.95 -12.77 -6.27
C ARG A 216 10.50 -14.10 -6.77
N THR A 217 11.57 -14.07 -7.56
CA THR A 217 12.27 -15.29 -8.01
C THR A 217 12.66 -16.19 -6.81
N VAL A 218 13.07 -15.60 -5.69
CA VAL A 218 13.41 -16.35 -4.48
C VAL A 218 12.22 -17.05 -3.82
N LYS A 219 11.00 -16.51 -3.95
CA LYS A 219 9.77 -17.15 -3.45
C LYS A 219 9.45 -18.40 -4.25
N ILE A 220 9.37 -18.25 -5.56
CA ILE A 220 9.10 -19.37 -6.48
C ILE A 220 10.17 -20.46 -6.30
N LEU A 221 11.45 -20.06 -6.20
CA LEU A 221 12.54 -20.99 -5.96
C LEU A 221 12.43 -21.68 -4.58
N GLY A 222 12.04 -20.94 -3.53
CA GLY A 222 11.84 -21.49 -2.19
C GLY A 222 10.70 -22.53 -2.10
N ASP A 223 9.70 -22.42 -2.96
CA ASP A 223 8.62 -23.40 -3.09
C ASP A 223 8.92 -24.50 -4.12
N SER A 224 10.03 -24.38 -4.87
CA SER A 224 10.42 -25.35 -5.90
C SER A 224 11.10 -26.56 -5.27
N THR A 225 11.02 -27.70 -5.96
CA THR A 225 11.69 -28.95 -5.58
C THR A 225 12.24 -29.66 -6.82
N ALA A 226 13.01 -30.73 -6.64
CA ALA A 226 13.41 -31.59 -7.75
C ALA A 226 12.21 -32.17 -8.53
N ALA A 227 11.08 -32.44 -7.85
CA ALA A 227 9.88 -33.00 -8.45
C ALA A 227 9.02 -31.94 -9.17
N VAL A 228 9.01 -30.72 -8.64
CA VAL A 228 8.31 -29.56 -9.21
C VAL A 228 9.31 -28.40 -9.29
N PRO A 229 10.14 -28.37 -10.36
CA PRO A 229 11.19 -27.36 -10.49
C PRO A 229 10.59 -25.99 -10.82
N PHE A 230 11.41 -24.94 -10.70
CA PHE A 230 11.05 -23.53 -10.88
C PHE A 230 10.12 -23.27 -12.07
N ASP A 231 10.46 -23.77 -13.26
CA ASP A 231 9.69 -23.54 -14.49
C ASP A 231 8.25 -24.04 -14.40
N ASN A 232 8.00 -25.08 -13.61
CA ASN A 232 6.69 -25.68 -13.42
C ASN A 232 5.86 -24.93 -12.36
N GLN A 233 6.51 -24.12 -11.51
CA GLN A 233 5.84 -23.28 -10.54
C GLN A 233 5.34 -21.96 -11.16
N ILE A 234 5.95 -21.50 -12.26
CA ILE A 234 5.59 -20.20 -12.86
C ILE A 234 4.12 -20.19 -13.30
N THR A 235 3.35 -19.29 -12.68
CA THR A 235 2.06 -18.87 -13.24
C THR A 235 2.34 -17.84 -14.32
N TRP A 236 2.14 -18.22 -15.59
CA TRP A 236 2.43 -17.40 -16.76
C TRP A 236 1.41 -16.27 -16.98
N ASN A 237 1.13 -15.48 -15.93
CA ASN A 237 0.19 -14.36 -15.94
C ASN A 237 0.54 -13.36 -14.83
N TYR A 238 -0.04 -12.17 -14.89
CA TYR A 238 -0.19 -11.32 -13.70
C TYR A 238 -1.26 -11.91 -12.78
N SER A 239 -1.18 -11.64 -11.47
CA SER A 239 -2.23 -12.03 -10.52
C SER A 239 -3.57 -11.41 -10.94
N SER A 240 -4.68 -11.95 -10.46
CA SER A 240 -6.01 -11.41 -10.76
C SER A 240 -6.15 -9.95 -10.30
N GLU A 241 -5.60 -9.63 -9.14
CA GLU A 241 -5.57 -8.26 -8.61
C GLU A 241 -4.73 -7.34 -9.49
N ASP A 242 -3.54 -7.77 -9.92
CA ASP A 242 -2.70 -6.99 -10.80
C ASP A 242 -3.33 -6.80 -12.18
N LEU A 243 -3.99 -7.82 -12.75
CA LEU A 243 -4.73 -7.68 -14.00
C LEU A 243 -5.84 -6.64 -13.88
N LYS A 244 -6.57 -6.65 -12.76
CA LYS A 244 -7.61 -5.68 -12.49
C LYS A 244 -7.03 -4.26 -12.40
N ARG A 245 -5.92 -4.07 -11.67
CA ARG A 245 -5.20 -2.79 -11.60
C ARG A 245 -4.74 -2.33 -12.99
N LEU A 246 -4.04 -3.19 -13.72
CA LEU A 246 -3.55 -2.91 -15.07
C LEU A 246 -4.68 -2.54 -16.04
N ARG A 247 -5.91 -3.02 -15.85
CA ARG A 247 -7.06 -2.72 -16.72
C ARG A 247 -7.83 -1.48 -16.29
N HIS A 248 -7.93 -1.23 -14.99
CA HIS A 248 -8.91 -0.26 -14.47
C HIS A 248 -8.30 0.91 -13.68
N PHE A 249 -7.03 0.86 -13.28
CA PHE A 249 -6.41 2.03 -12.66
C PHE A 249 -6.39 3.23 -13.62
N PRO A 250 -6.41 4.47 -13.08
CA PRO A 250 -6.16 5.65 -13.89
C PRO A 250 -4.82 5.53 -14.59
N ASP A 251 -4.74 6.08 -15.79
CA ASP A 251 -3.56 5.97 -16.63
C ASP A 251 -2.28 6.45 -15.94
N ALA A 252 -2.36 7.49 -15.11
CA ALA A 252 -1.24 8.00 -14.33
C ALA A 252 -0.57 6.96 -13.39
N TYR A 253 -1.29 5.93 -12.96
CA TYR A 253 -0.73 4.86 -12.11
C TYR A 253 -0.05 3.78 -12.94
N VAL A 254 -0.51 3.55 -14.18
CA VAL A 254 0.02 2.49 -15.04
C VAL A 254 1.12 3.00 -15.97
N ARG A 255 0.97 4.19 -16.56
CA ARG A 255 1.91 4.76 -17.55
C ARG A 255 3.22 5.24 -16.91
N PRO A 256 4.32 5.37 -17.66
CA PRO A 256 5.56 5.97 -17.16
C PRO A 256 5.35 7.42 -16.71
N GLY A 257 6.31 7.97 -15.97
CA GLY A 257 6.49 9.40 -15.72
C GLY A 257 5.46 10.13 -14.85
N SER A 258 4.48 9.42 -14.29
CA SER A 258 3.32 10.06 -13.65
C SER A 258 3.35 10.00 -12.12
N VAL A 259 3.12 8.82 -11.53
CA VAL A 259 3.19 8.63 -10.06
C VAL A 259 4.53 7.97 -9.68
N ASP A 260 5.17 8.48 -8.62
CA ASP A 260 6.34 7.87 -7.99
C ASP A 260 6.06 6.41 -7.63
N PHE A 261 7.04 5.52 -7.83
CA PHE A 261 6.85 4.12 -7.48
C PHE A 261 6.46 3.96 -6.00
N SER A 262 7.11 4.67 -5.07
CA SER A 262 6.86 4.58 -3.62
C SER A 262 5.48 5.08 -3.17
N LEU A 263 4.87 6.04 -3.87
CA LEU A 263 3.55 6.59 -3.49
C LEU A 263 2.38 5.69 -3.93
N GLN A 264 2.60 4.78 -4.89
CA GLN A 264 1.57 3.91 -5.43
C GLN A 264 1.07 2.82 -4.46
N ASN A 265 1.62 2.65 -3.27
CA ASN A 265 1.03 1.78 -2.24
C ASN A 265 0.16 2.53 -1.23
N ASP A 266 0.51 3.78 -0.94
CA ASP A 266 -0.13 4.55 0.13
C ASP A 266 -1.41 5.26 -0.33
N GLU A 267 -1.58 5.43 -1.65
CA GLU A 267 -2.66 6.23 -2.26
C GLU A 267 -3.34 5.53 -3.46
N ARG A 268 -3.42 4.20 -3.45
CA ARG A 268 -4.03 3.43 -4.55
C ARG A 268 -5.48 3.85 -4.82
N PRO A 269 -5.87 4.09 -6.08
CA PRO A 269 -7.26 4.30 -6.46
C PRO A 269 -8.11 3.06 -6.13
N LYS A 270 -9.26 3.27 -5.49
CA LYS A 270 -10.23 2.19 -5.24
C LYS A 270 -10.98 1.83 -6.51
N LEU A 271 -11.08 0.54 -6.82
CA LEU A 271 -11.80 0.00 -7.97
C LEU A 271 -13.19 -0.55 -7.59
N PRO A 272 -14.14 -0.65 -8.55
CA PRO A 272 -15.53 -1.00 -8.26
C PRO A 272 -15.75 -2.36 -7.61
N ASP A 273 -14.97 -3.40 -7.94
CA ASP A 273 -15.04 -4.70 -7.23
C ASP A 273 -14.05 -4.78 -6.05
N ASP A 274 -13.34 -3.68 -5.73
CA ASP A 274 -12.91 -3.43 -4.34
C ASP A 274 -14.09 -2.94 -3.50
N SER A 275 -15.32 -2.92 -4.06
CA SER A 275 -16.51 -2.65 -3.27
C SER A 275 -16.60 -3.71 -2.21
N ALA A 276 -16.35 -3.25 -1.00
CA ALA A 276 -16.71 -3.94 0.20
C ALA A 276 -18.14 -4.48 0.08
N VAL A 277 -18.26 -5.79 0.26
CA VAL A 277 -19.56 -6.41 0.42
C VAL A 277 -20.00 -6.16 1.86
N ASP A 278 -21.17 -5.55 2.01
CA ASP A 278 -21.87 -5.53 3.29
C ASP A 278 -22.25 -6.97 3.64
N VAL A 279 -21.77 -7.47 4.77
CA VAL A 279 -22.17 -8.78 5.28
C VAL A 279 -23.41 -8.58 6.15
N PRO A 280 -24.60 -9.05 5.74
CA PRO A 280 -25.82 -8.82 6.51
C PRO A 280 -25.70 -9.35 7.94
N GLY A 281 -25.99 -8.48 8.92
CA GLY A 281 -25.90 -8.81 10.34
C GLY A 281 -24.53 -8.59 10.97
N LEU A 282 -23.48 -8.25 10.22
CA LEU A 282 -22.20 -7.85 10.80
C LEU A 282 -22.16 -6.33 11.01
N GLU A 283 -21.91 -5.87 12.22
CA GLU A 283 -21.96 -4.45 12.59
C GLU A 283 -20.66 -3.99 13.26
N LEU A 284 -20.18 -2.80 12.88
CA LEU A 284 -19.08 -2.11 13.56
C LEU A 284 -19.63 -0.95 14.39
N THR A 285 -19.42 -1.02 15.70
CA THR A 285 -19.81 0.03 16.64
C THR A 285 -18.59 0.74 17.21
N LEU A 286 -18.69 2.07 17.35
CA LEU A 286 -17.65 2.91 17.94
C LEU A 286 -18.19 3.57 19.21
N THR A 287 -17.46 3.42 20.31
CA THR A 287 -17.80 4.05 21.59
C THR A 287 -16.60 4.84 22.09
N PRO A 288 -16.73 6.16 22.29
CA PRO A 288 -15.64 6.95 22.83
C PRO A 288 -15.45 6.59 24.30
N LEU A 289 -14.19 6.51 24.74
CA LEU A 289 -13.87 6.27 26.15
C LEU A 289 -14.44 7.39 27.03
N HIS A 290 -14.33 8.63 26.54
CA HIS A 290 -14.97 9.81 27.11
C HIS A 290 -15.65 10.60 25.99
N VAL A 291 -16.90 10.98 26.21
CA VAL A 291 -17.66 11.83 25.29
C VAL A 291 -17.11 13.26 25.24
N ASP A 292 -16.47 13.72 26.31
CA ASP A 292 -15.78 14.99 26.42
C ASP A 292 -14.26 14.78 26.60
N VAL A 293 -13.45 15.42 25.75
CA VAL A 293 -11.99 15.29 25.75
C VAL A 293 -11.34 16.68 25.70
N PRO A 294 -10.36 16.99 26.58
CA PRO A 294 -9.65 18.27 26.54
C PRO A 294 -8.89 18.50 25.23
N LEU A 295 -8.86 19.75 24.73
CA LEU A 295 -8.06 20.10 23.55
C LEU A 295 -6.58 19.69 23.73
N GLY A 296 -6.04 18.94 22.77
CA GLY A 296 -4.66 18.43 22.82
C GLY A 296 -4.50 17.10 23.54
N ALA A 297 -5.53 16.54 24.16
CA ALA A 297 -5.51 15.15 24.64
C ALA A 297 -5.75 14.15 23.49
N PRO A 298 -5.12 12.96 23.51
CA PRO A 298 -5.46 11.88 22.60
C PRO A 298 -6.90 11.39 22.85
N VAL A 299 -7.66 11.23 21.77
CA VAL A 299 -9.02 10.69 21.80
C VAL A 299 -8.95 9.17 21.70
N ARG A 300 -9.64 8.47 22.61
CA ARG A 300 -9.69 7.00 22.65
C ARG A 300 -11.08 6.52 22.28
N VAL A 301 -11.14 5.58 21.34
CA VAL A 301 -12.41 5.03 20.84
C VAL A 301 -12.32 3.51 20.84
N SER A 302 -13.26 2.84 21.50
CA SER A 302 -13.43 1.40 21.43
C SER A 302 -14.17 1.03 20.14
N LEU A 303 -13.68 0.01 19.44
CA LEU A 303 -14.32 -0.57 18.26
C LEU A 303 -14.82 -1.97 18.64
N SER A 304 -16.06 -2.29 18.28
CA SER A 304 -16.62 -3.62 18.45
C SER A 304 -17.28 -4.09 17.16
N ILE A 305 -16.79 -5.21 16.62
CA ILE A 305 -17.43 -5.93 15.51
C ILE A 305 -18.34 -6.99 16.13
N THR A 306 -19.65 -6.90 15.87
CA THR A 306 -20.66 -7.82 16.41
C THR A 306 -21.32 -8.59 15.27
N ASN A 307 -21.37 -9.92 15.38
CA ASN A 307 -22.10 -10.77 14.45
C ASN A 307 -23.53 -11.00 14.92
N ASN A 308 -24.47 -10.22 14.42
CA ASN A 308 -25.92 -10.39 14.60
C ASN A 308 -26.55 -11.33 13.55
N GLY A 309 -25.76 -11.85 12.61
CA GLY A 309 -26.19 -12.81 11.59
C GLY A 309 -26.35 -14.24 12.13
N ASP A 310 -26.84 -15.12 11.26
CA ASP A 310 -27.11 -16.53 11.61
C ASP A 310 -25.93 -17.47 11.37
N LEU A 311 -24.91 -17.02 10.63
CA LEU A 311 -23.73 -17.80 10.28
C LEU A 311 -22.50 -17.28 11.00
N GLU A 312 -21.57 -18.19 11.32
CA GLU A 312 -20.24 -17.81 11.78
C GLU A 312 -19.47 -17.13 10.64
N ILE A 313 -18.81 -16.01 10.94
CA ILE A 313 -18.06 -15.22 9.97
C ILE A 313 -16.62 -15.06 10.45
N LEU A 314 -15.65 -15.16 9.55
CA LEU A 314 -14.26 -14.85 9.85
C LEU A 314 -14.05 -13.34 9.89
N VAL A 315 -13.57 -12.84 11.01
CA VAL A 315 -13.24 -11.41 11.23
C VAL A 315 -11.77 -11.26 11.61
N PRO A 316 -11.16 -10.08 11.41
CA PRO A 316 -9.81 -9.83 11.89
C PRO A 316 -9.66 -10.11 13.37
N LYS A 317 -8.62 -10.88 13.74
CA LYS A 317 -8.28 -11.08 15.15
C LYS A 317 -7.75 -9.79 15.79
N ASN A 318 -7.10 -8.94 14.99
CA ASN A 318 -6.67 -7.61 15.38
C ASN A 318 -7.08 -6.60 14.30
N PHE A 319 -7.91 -5.63 14.66
CA PHE A 319 -8.36 -4.53 13.82
C PHE A 319 -8.13 -3.18 14.53
N GLY A 320 -7.01 -3.07 15.25
CA GLY A 320 -6.51 -1.79 15.74
C GLY A 320 -5.60 -1.09 14.73
N LEU A 321 -5.07 0.08 15.08
CA LEU A 321 -4.10 0.83 14.24
C LEU A 321 -2.70 0.19 14.15
N SER A 322 -2.53 -1.03 14.65
CA SER A 322 -1.35 -1.87 14.42
C SER A 322 -1.56 -2.90 13.29
N SER A 323 -2.76 -2.93 12.70
CA SER A 323 -3.14 -3.79 11.58
C SER A 323 -3.40 -2.94 10.34
N SER A 324 -3.34 -3.54 9.15
CA SER A 324 -3.68 -2.89 7.88
C SER A 324 -5.19 -2.68 7.68
N PHE A 325 -6.02 -3.39 8.46
CA PHE A 325 -7.46 -3.44 8.26
C PHE A 325 -8.21 -2.16 8.61
N THR A 326 -7.64 -1.26 9.43
CA THR A 326 -8.38 -0.13 10.01
C THR A 326 -7.88 1.21 9.53
N SER A 327 -8.79 2.03 9.03
CA SER A 327 -8.56 3.44 8.67
C SER A 327 -9.78 4.28 9.01
N GLY A 328 -9.70 5.60 8.89
CA GLY A 328 -10.87 6.41 9.13
C GLY A 328 -10.65 7.89 8.95
N THR A 329 -11.64 8.67 9.36
CA THR A 329 -11.63 10.12 9.28
C THR A 329 -12.17 10.74 10.56
N VAL A 330 -11.72 11.96 10.83
CA VAL A 330 -12.33 12.87 11.79
C VAL A 330 -12.86 14.08 11.03
N THR A 331 -14.14 14.39 11.23
CA THR A 331 -14.78 15.58 10.69
C THR A 331 -15.06 16.56 11.82
N ASP A 332 -14.52 17.77 11.73
CA ASP A 332 -14.75 18.81 12.74
C ASP A 332 -16.10 19.54 12.52
N SER A 333 -16.44 20.44 13.44
CA SER A 333 -17.67 21.23 13.38
C SER A 333 -17.73 22.22 12.20
N ALA A 334 -16.59 22.51 11.56
CA ALA A 334 -16.53 23.32 10.34
C ALA A 334 -16.65 22.48 9.06
N GLY A 335 -16.74 21.14 9.19
CA GLY A 335 -16.80 20.21 8.08
C GLY A 335 -15.44 19.85 7.49
N MET A 336 -14.34 20.25 8.12
CA MET A 336 -13.00 19.84 7.69
C MET A 336 -12.78 18.38 8.02
N VAL A 337 -12.31 17.62 7.03
CA VAL A 337 -12.08 16.17 7.15
C VAL A 337 -10.58 15.91 7.22
N ARG A 338 -10.15 15.13 8.21
CA ARG A 338 -8.77 14.67 8.38
C ARG A 338 -8.74 13.16 8.47
N ALA A 339 -7.90 12.52 7.67
CA ALA A 339 -7.79 11.06 7.69
C ALA A 339 -6.88 10.57 8.83
N PHE A 340 -7.11 9.34 9.30
CA PHE A 340 -6.16 8.58 10.09
C PHE A 340 -5.97 7.19 9.50
N ARG A 341 -4.74 6.68 9.59
CA ARG A 341 -4.35 5.34 9.12
C ARG A 341 -3.20 4.81 9.99
N PRO A 342 -2.92 3.50 9.96
CA PRO A 342 -1.78 2.91 10.65
C PRO A 342 -0.48 3.60 10.18
N LEU A 343 0.39 3.95 11.12
CA LEU A 343 1.71 4.53 10.79
C LEU A 343 2.72 3.44 10.41
N VAL A 344 2.55 2.24 10.96
CA VAL A 344 3.41 1.07 10.69
C VAL A 344 2.50 -0.09 10.35
N VAL A 345 2.66 -0.62 9.14
CA VAL A 345 2.04 -1.86 8.70
C VAL A 345 3.15 -2.87 8.50
N TYR A 346 3.05 -4.01 9.18
CA TYR A 346 4.00 -5.10 8.99
C TYR A 346 3.53 -5.96 7.82
N ASP A 347 4.47 -6.38 6.97
CA ASP A 347 4.24 -7.43 5.99
C ASP A 347 4.20 -8.79 6.72
N CYS A 348 3.05 -9.11 7.31
CA CYS A 348 2.82 -10.32 8.06
C CYS A 348 1.44 -10.90 7.78
N ILE A 349 1.26 -12.20 8.03
CA ILE A 349 -0.04 -12.84 7.91
C ILE A 349 -0.98 -12.22 8.94
N GLU A 350 -1.97 -11.48 8.47
CA GLU A 350 -3.03 -10.95 9.33
C GLU A 350 -4.07 -12.04 9.58
N GLU A 351 -4.11 -12.55 10.81
CA GLU A 351 -4.97 -13.66 11.20
C GLU A 351 -6.45 -13.25 11.26
N LEU A 352 -7.31 -14.07 10.68
CA LEU A 352 -8.76 -14.03 10.90
C LEU A 352 -9.16 -15.05 11.97
N ALA A 353 -10.20 -14.75 12.72
CA ALA A 353 -10.78 -15.62 13.73
C ALA A 353 -12.30 -15.78 13.50
N PRO A 354 -12.87 -16.95 13.77
CA PRO A 354 -14.30 -17.16 13.71
C PRO A 354 -15.03 -16.31 14.76
N LEU A 355 -16.07 -15.60 14.33
CA LEU A 355 -16.99 -14.86 15.17
C LEU A 355 -18.38 -15.49 15.08
N ALA A 356 -18.74 -16.25 16.12
CA ALA A 356 -20.04 -16.90 16.20
C ALA A 356 -21.20 -15.89 16.36
N LYS A 357 -22.42 -16.36 16.05
CA LYS A 357 -23.66 -15.58 16.25
C LYS A 357 -23.76 -15.00 17.66
N GLY A 358 -24.11 -13.71 17.74
CA GLY A 358 -24.29 -12.94 18.96
C GLY A 358 -22.99 -12.66 19.73
N LYS A 359 -21.82 -12.92 19.13
CA LYS A 359 -20.53 -12.61 19.72
C LYS A 359 -19.95 -11.33 19.12
N SER A 360 -19.08 -10.71 19.90
CA SER A 360 -18.37 -9.50 19.53
C SER A 360 -16.86 -9.68 19.71
N ALA A 361 -16.10 -9.11 18.79
CA ALA A 361 -14.67 -8.90 18.94
C ALA A 361 -14.44 -7.39 19.14
N SER A 362 -13.53 -7.01 20.04
CA SER A 362 -13.31 -5.61 20.42
C SER A 362 -11.83 -5.22 20.45
N THR A 363 -11.56 -3.95 20.14
CA THR A 363 -10.25 -3.31 20.28
C THR A 363 -10.43 -1.82 20.56
N SER A 364 -9.35 -1.04 20.58
CA SER A 364 -9.42 0.41 20.75
C SER A 364 -8.42 1.14 19.85
N LEU A 365 -8.77 2.36 19.45
CA LEU A 365 -7.90 3.31 18.77
C LEU A 365 -7.52 4.42 19.74
N THR A 366 -6.26 4.84 19.68
CA THR A 366 -5.79 6.07 20.33
C THR A 366 -5.40 7.06 19.24
N LEU A 367 -6.22 8.10 19.07
CA LEU A 367 -6.18 9.04 17.97
C LEU A 367 -5.58 10.37 18.43
N LEU A 368 -4.58 10.85 17.71
CA LEU A 368 -3.92 12.14 17.99
C LEU A 368 -3.66 12.93 16.71
N GLY A 369 -3.04 12.28 15.72
CA GLY A 369 -2.71 12.87 14.42
C GLY A 369 -2.86 11.87 13.29
N GLY A 370 -2.85 12.38 12.07
CA GLY A 370 -2.82 11.63 10.81
C GLY A 370 -1.84 12.28 9.81
N PRO A 371 -1.90 11.91 8.51
CA PRO A 371 -1.03 12.49 7.49
C PRO A 371 -1.09 14.01 7.40
N ASP A 372 -2.26 14.61 7.66
CA ASP A 372 -2.48 16.06 7.57
C ASP A 372 -2.25 16.80 8.91
N GLY A 373 -1.56 16.17 9.86
CA GLY A 373 -1.30 16.73 11.20
C GLY A 373 -2.35 16.31 12.25
N PRO A 374 -2.59 17.11 13.30
CA PRO A 374 -3.48 16.73 14.38
C PRO A 374 -4.92 16.50 13.92
N LEU A 375 -5.57 15.46 14.45
CA LEU A 375 -6.95 15.12 14.09
C LEU A 375 -7.98 16.06 14.73
N PHE A 376 -7.68 16.58 15.92
CA PHE A 376 -8.57 17.41 16.73
C PHE A 376 -7.92 18.78 17.00
N GLN A 377 -7.97 19.68 16.01
CA GLN A 377 -7.25 20.95 16.05
C GLN A 377 -7.94 22.06 16.86
N SER A 378 -9.26 21.97 17.02
CA SER A 378 -10.07 22.97 17.70
C SER A 378 -11.10 22.34 18.62
N SER A 379 -11.55 23.09 19.61
CA SER A 379 -12.70 22.72 20.42
C SER A 379 -13.97 22.68 19.59
N GLY A 380 -14.87 21.75 19.90
CA GLY A 380 -16.13 21.57 19.18
C GLY A 380 -16.52 20.10 19.11
N LEU A 381 -17.69 19.86 18.52
CA LEU A 381 -18.15 18.50 18.24
C LEU A 381 -17.38 17.97 17.02
N ASN A 382 -16.82 16.76 17.17
CA ASN A 382 -16.12 16.07 16.11
C ASN A 382 -16.76 14.70 15.89
N THR A 383 -16.93 14.32 14.62
CA THR A 383 -17.39 12.97 14.25
C THR A 383 -16.19 12.12 13.88
N VAL A 384 -16.01 11.00 14.58
CA VAL A 384 -14.99 9.99 14.26
C VAL A 384 -15.66 8.87 13.50
N THR A 385 -15.20 8.61 12.28
CA THR A 385 -15.63 7.48 11.45
C THR A 385 -14.47 6.52 11.28
N ALA A 386 -14.65 5.25 11.63
CA ALA A 386 -13.68 4.20 11.36
C ALA A 386 -14.25 3.20 10.36
N ASN A 387 -13.39 2.74 9.46
CA ASN A 387 -13.66 1.67 8.51
C ASN A 387 -12.71 0.51 8.83
N VAL A 388 -13.26 -0.69 8.96
CA VAL A 388 -12.50 -1.93 9.08
C VAL A 388 -12.77 -2.77 7.84
N SER A 389 -11.74 -3.10 7.08
CA SER A 389 -11.87 -3.88 5.84
C SER A 389 -10.85 -4.99 5.77
N TRP A 390 -11.26 -6.17 5.30
CA TRP A 390 -10.40 -7.36 5.17
C TRP A 390 -10.90 -8.28 4.05
N ASN A 391 -10.02 -9.17 3.61
CA ASN A 391 -10.32 -10.16 2.59
C ASN A 391 -10.83 -11.46 3.24
N VAL A 392 -11.92 -12.01 2.72
CA VAL A 392 -12.42 -13.35 3.08
C VAL A 392 -12.31 -14.25 1.86
N ALA A 393 -11.67 -15.41 2.03
CA ALA A 393 -11.63 -16.43 0.98
C ALA A 393 -13.05 -16.95 0.69
N SER A 394 -13.41 -16.99 -0.58
CA SER A 394 -14.73 -17.39 -1.08
C SER A 394 -14.98 -18.90 -1.06
N GLY A 395 -14.03 -19.70 -0.55
CA GLY A 395 -14.22 -21.13 -0.29
C GLY A 395 -14.11 -22.06 -1.52
N HIS A 396 -13.93 -21.52 -2.72
CA HIS A 396 -13.71 -22.28 -3.95
C HIS A 396 -12.31 -22.00 -4.54
N GLU A 397 -11.66 -23.06 -5.02
CA GLU A 397 -10.36 -22.98 -5.67
C GLU A 397 -10.48 -22.16 -6.97
N GLY A 398 -9.86 -20.98 -6.98
CA GLY A 398 -9.88 -20.04 -8.11
C GLY A 398 -10.83 -18.83 -7.97
N ASP A 399 -11.67 -18.78 -6.93
CA ASP A 399 -12.51 -17.60 -6.69
C ASP A 399 -11.69 -16.45 -6.07
N GLN A 400 -12.05 -15.22 -6.44
CA GLN A 400 -11.44 -14.02 -5.87
C GLN A 400 -11.83 -13.86 -4.41
N PRO A 401 -10.90 -13.40 -3.54
CA PRO A 401 -11.27 -13.02 -2.19
C PRO A 401 -12.31 -11.89 -2.22
N VAL A 402 -13.31 -11.99 -1.37
CA VAL A 402 -14.32 -10.95 -1.21
C VAL A 402 -13.80 -9.95 -0.18
N ILE A 403 -13.79 -8.68 -0.54
CA ILE A 403 -13.51 -7.61 0.42
C ILE A 403 -14.76 -7.42 1.28
N VAL A 404 -14.64 -7.62 2.58
CA VAL A 404 -15.62 -7.16 3.56
C VAL A 404 -15.16 -5.79 4.05
N SER A 405 -16.07 -4.84 4.21
CA SER A 405 -15.80 -3.62 4.96
C SER A 405 -16.99 -3.29 5.84
N LEU A 406 -16.68 -2.84 7.04
CA LEU A 406 -17.62 -2.26 7.97
C LEU A 406 -17.26 -0.80 8.18
N SER A 407 -18.26 0.04 8.35
CA SER A 407 -18.09 1.43 8.70
C SER A 407 -18.93 1.72 9.94
N GLY A 408 -18.33 2.41 10.91
CA GLY A 408 -19.01 2.85 12.12
C GLY A 408 -18.57 4.26 12.46
N SER A 409 -19.43 5.00 13.16
CA SER A 409 -19.14 6.38 13.55
C SER A 409 -19.56 6.66 14.98
N THR A 410 -18.89 7.62 15.59
CA THR A 410 -19.26 8.16 16.90
C THR A 410 -18.91 9.64 17.00
N THR A 411 -19.33 10.30 18.07
CA THR A 411 -19.08 11.72 18.28
C THR A 411 -18.30 11.95 19.56
N VAL A 412 -17.39 12.93 19.52
CA VAL A 412 -16.59 13.37 20.66
C VAL A 412 -16.61 14.89 20.72
N LEU A 413 -16.88 15.43 21.90
CA LEU A 413 -16.78 16.85 22.17
C LEU A 413 -15.36 17.18 22.63
N VAL A 414 -14.63 17.95 21.84
CA VAL A 414 -13.34 18.51 22.25
C VAL A 414 -13.59 19.80 23.02
N THR A 415 -13.22 19.84 24.29
CA THR A 415 -13.47 21.00 25.16
C THR A 415 -12.40 22.08 24.99
N PRO A 416 -12.75 23.38 25.11
CA PRO A 416 -11.77 24.46 25.02
C PRO A 416 -10.78 24.40 26.19
N PRO A 417 -9.58 25.01 26.03
CA PRO A 417 -8.65 25.15 27.14
C PRO A 417 -9.29 25.86 28.34
N ILE A 418 -9.13 25.28 29.53
CA ILE A 418 -9.73 25.81 30.77
C ILE A 418 -8.90 26.95 31.38
N ASP A 419 -7.61 27.02 31.03
CA ASP A 419 -6.69 28.07 31.46
C ASP A 419 -5.52 28.22 30.48
N ALA A 420 -4.65 29.21 30.72
CA ALA A 420 -3.49 29.49 29.88
C ALA A 420 -2.41 28.38 29.91
N GLY A 421 -2.33 27.61 31.00
CA GLY A 421 -1.41 26.48 31.12
C GLY A 421 -1.83 25.33 30.22
N HIS A 422 -3.12 24.98 30.24
CA HIS A 422 -3.72 24.02 29.32
C HIS A 422 -3.57 24.50 27.88
N ALA A 423 -3.88 25.77 27.57
CA ALA A 423 -3.72 26.29 26.21
C ALA A 423 -2.28 26.14 25.67
N ARG A 424 -1.27 26.43 26.51
CA ARG A 424 0.15 26.22 26.14
C ARG A 424 0.49 24.75 25.91
N ALA A 425 0.01 23.86 26.77
CA ALA A 425 0.28 22.44 26.65
C ALA A 425 -0.41 21.83 25.42
N ALA A 426 -1.67 22.21 25.17
CA ALA A 426 -2.41 21.82 23.97
C ALA A 426 -1.70 22.32 22.70
N HIS A 427 -1.28 23.59 22.68
CA HIS A 427 -0.51 24.16 21.57
C HIS A 427 0.77 23.35 21.31
N ALA A 428 1.56 23.05 22.34
CA ALA A 428 2.79 22.27 22.20
C ALA A 428 2.56 20.89 21.57
N ILE A 429 1.46 20.22 21.92
CA ILE A 429 1.09 18.94 21.30
C ILE A 429 0.67 19.14 19.83
N LEU A 430 -0.24 20.09 19.57
CA LEU A 430 -0.85 20.28 18.25
C LEU A 430 0.13 20.84 17.21
N THR A 431 1.14 21.62 17.62
CA THR A 431 2.11 22.21 16.69
C THR A 431 3.40 21.41 16.55
N THR A 432 3.52 20.25 17.19
CA THR A 432 4.71 19.38 17.09
C THR A 432 4.38 18.16 16.24
N PRO A 433 4.78 18.11 14.95
CA PRO A 433 4.37 17.07 14.00
C PRO A 433 4.70 15.63 14.46
N SER A 434 5.81 15.45 15.17
CA SER A 434 6.31 14.15 15.62
C SER A 434 5.59 13.57 16.85
N THR A 435 4.60 14.26 17.42
CA THR A 435 3.86 13.78 18.61
C THR A 435 3.03 12.53 18.32
N HIS A 436 2.46 12.41 17.11
CA HIS A 436 1.80 11.19 16.66
C HIS A 436 2.80 10.04 16.43
N ALA A 437 3.96 10.33 15.82
CA ALA A 437 4.99 9.31 15.64
C ALA A 437 5.49 8.77 16.99
N LEU A 438 5.66 9.63 18.00
CA LEU A 438 6.01 9.20 19.35
C LEU A 438 4.91 8.35 20.00
N LEU A 439 3.63 8.69 19.78
CA LEU A 439 2.48 7.90 20.24
C LEU A 439 2.53 6.49 19.68
N VAL A 440 2.96 6.28 18.43
CA VAL A 440 2.93 4.96 17.79
C VAL A 440 4.24 4.20 18.01
N LEU A 441 5.37 4.82 17.70
CA LEU A 441 6.70 4.19 17.67
C LEU A 441 7.36 4.14 19.05
N GLY A 442 7.04 5.11 19.93
CA GLY A 442 7.74 5.30 21.20
C GLY A 442 9.22 5.66 21.01
N GLY A 443 10.08 5.04 21.83
CA GLY A 443 11.53 5.25 21.78
C GLY A 443 12.02 6.54 22.45
N ARG A 444 13.25 6.95 22.12
CA ARG A 444 13.93 8.11 22.74
C ARG A 444 14.48 9.13 21.74
N HIS A 445 14.27 8.92 20.44
CA HIS A 445 14.91 9.68 19.37
C HIS A 445 14.11 10.91 18.90
N LEU A 446 12.81 11.00 19.24
CA LEU A 446 11.95 12.11 18.85
C LEU A 446 11.95 13.20 19.95
N GLU A 447 13.07 13.89 20.10
CA GLU A 447 13.30 14.82 21.23
C GLU A 447 12.22 15.90 21.38
N ASP A 448 11.79 16.50 20.28
CA ASP A 448 10.78 17.58 20.33
C ASP A 448 9.39 17.05 20.70
N ALA A 449 9.04 15.85 20.24
CA ALA A 449 7.81 15.19 20.67
C ALA A 449 7.87 14.83 22.16
N ILE A 450 9.03 14.37 22.64
CA ILE A 450 9.23 14.07 24.07
C ILE A 450 9.08 15.36 24.89
N LYS A 451 9.68 16.48 24.47
CA LYS A 451 9.50 17.77 25.14
C LYS A 451 8.02 18.17 25.18
N ALA A 452 7.29 18.05 24.07
CA ALA A 452 5.86 18.34 24.02
C ALA A 452 5.05 17.45 24.98
N TYR A 453 5.36 16.15 25.05
CA TYR A 453 4.75 15.22 26.01
C TYR A 453 5.04 15.62 27.46
N GLN A 454 6.27 16.05 27.77
CA GLN A 454 6.61 16.53 29.13
C GLN A 454 5.81 17.78 29.51
N VAL A 455 5.59 18.71 28.57
CA VAL A 455 4.71 19.88 28.81
C VAL A 455 3.28 19.43 29.10
N ALA A 456 2.75 18.46 28.35
CA ALA A 456 1.42 17.91 28.60
C ALA A 456 1.33 17.14 29.93
N LEU A 457 2.34 16.34 30.28
CA LEU A 457 2.42 15.59 31.54
C LEU A 457 2.46 16.50 32.77
N GLY A 458 3.12 17.66 32.65
CA GLY A 458 3.16 18.67 33.71
C GLY A 458 1.88 19.50 33.85
N ASN A 459 0.91 19.36 32.94
CA ASN A 459 -0.35 20.08 33.00
C ASN A 459 -1.43 19.27 33.73
N GLU A 460 -2.18 19.92 34.64
CA GLU A 460 -3.21 19.23 35.45
C GLU A 460 -4.36 18.64 34.63
N THR A 461 -4.69 19.21 33.47
CA THR A 461 -5.77 18.73 32.60
C THR A 461 -5.28 17.62 31.67
N LEU A 462 -4.14 17.83 30.99
CA LEU A 462 -3.65 16.91 29.97
C LEU A 462 -2.83 15.74 30.54
N GLY A 463 -2.20 15.89 31.70
CA GLY A 463 -1.21 14.93 32.17
C GLY A 463 -1.76 13.51 32.30
N ARG A 464 -2.97 13.37 32.83
CA ARG A 464 -3.65 12.08 32.97
C ARG A 464 -3.92 11.36 31.64
N HIS A 465 -4.02 12.08 30.52
CA HIS A 465 -4.30 11.49 29.19
C HIS A 465 -3.03 11.01 28.48
N PHE A 466 -1.85 11.50 28.88
CA PHE A 466 -0.54 11.14 28.32
C PHE A 466 0.24 10.15 29.19
N ALA A 467 -0.08 10.03 30.48
CA ALA A 467 0.67 9.21 31.43
C ALA A 467 0.83 7.74 30.99
N ALA A 468 -0.24 7.10 30.48
CA ALA A 468 -0.18 5.72 30.01
C ALA A 468 0.74 5.55 28.79
N VAL A 469 0.67 6.47 27.82
CA VAL A 469 1.51 6.45 26.62
C VAL A 469 2.97 6.64 26.98
N GLU A 470 3.25 7.58 27.87
CA GLU A 470 4.61 7.86 28.31
C GLU A 470 5.18 6.72 29.17
N ALA A 471 4.39 6.16 30.08
CA ALA A 471 4.79 4.99 30.86
C ALA A 471 5.18 3.83 29.94
N ARG A 472 4.39 3.57 28.88
CA ARG A 472 4.68 2.53 27.88
C ARG A 472 6.02 2.75 27.18
N ARG A 473 6.40 4.01 26.93
CA ARG A 473 7.68 4.38 26.31
C ARG A 473 8.88 3.96 27.17
N PHE A 474 8.76 4.03 28.50
CA PHE A 474 9.82 3.62 29.43
C PHE A 474 9.97 2.09 29.53
N VAL A 475 8.88 1.33 29.43
CA VAL A 475 8.92 -0.14 29.52
C VAL A 475 9.06 -0.85 28.17
N THR A 476 9.06 -0.10 27.07
CA THR A 476 9.38 -0.65 25.75
C THR A 476 10.89 -0.60 25.54
N LYS A 477 11.50 -1.76 25.24
CA LYS A 477 12.94 -1.85 24.93
C LYS A 477 13.28 -0.94 23.73
N PHE A 478 14.38 -0.19 23.83
CA PHE A 478 14.86 0.67 22.75
C PHE A 478 16.39 0.55 22.63
N PHE A 479 16.86 -0.18 21.60
CA PHE A 479 18.27 -0.54 21.43
C PHE A 479 18.90 -1.13 22.71
N GLN A 480 19.95 -0.48 23.22
CA GLN A 480 20.68 -0.88 24.43
C GLN A 480 19.98 -0.43 25.73
N HIS A 481 18.95 0.42 25.63
CA HIS A 481 18.19 0.84 26.80
C HIS A 481 17.21 -0.26 27.20
N LYS A 482 17.39 -0.75 28.43
CA LYS A 482 16.52 -1.73 29.05
C LYS A 482 15.19 -1.07 29.46
N PRO A 483 14.08 -1.82 29.47
CA PRO A 483 12.83 -1.40 30.09
C PRO A 483 13.04 -0.87 31.52
N ASP A 484 12.39 0.24 31.85
CA ASP A 484 12.47 0.91 33.15
C ASP A 484 11.06 1.00 33.77
N THR A 485 10.68 -0.03 34.50
CA THR A 485 9.37 -0.11 35.16
C THR A 485 9.22 0.93 36.27
N GLN A 486 10.31 1.28 36.97
CA GLN A 486 10.27 2.30 38.03
C GLN A 486 9.99 3.69 37.47
N ALA A 487 10.63 4.06 36.36
CA ALA A 487 10.33 5.31 35.68
C ALA A 487 8.89 5.36 35.16
N ALA A 488 8.38 4.24 34.61
CA ALA A 488 6.99 4.15 34.17
C ALA A 488 6.00 4.32 35.34
N GLU A 489 6.21 3.63 36.46
CA GLU A 489 5.38 3.76 37.66
C GLU A 489 5.44 5.19 38.24
N LYS A 490 6.61 5.84 38.20
CA LYS A 490 6.76 7.24 38.62
C LYS A 490 5.97 8.21 37.75
N VAL A 491 5.91 7.98 36.43
CA VAL A 491 5.09 8.79 35.52
C VAL A 491 3.61 8.62 35.85
N LEU A 492 3.14 7.38 36.05
CA LEU A 492 1.74 7.10 36.38
C LEU A 492 1.34 7.70 37.73
N ALA A 493 2.20 7.62 38.75
CA ALA A 493 1.94 8.20 40.08
C ALA A 493 2.09 9.73 40.13
N GLY A 494 2.77 10.32 39.13
CA GLY A 494 3.09 11.76 39.11
C GLY A 494 1.98 12.65 38.57
N VAL A 495 0.93 12.08 37.97
CA VAL A 495 -0.20 12.85 37.43
C VAL A 495 -1.35 12.97 38.43
N ARG A 496 -2.11 14.06 38.34
CA ARG A 496 -3.25 14.32 39.21
C ARG A 496 -4.50 13.60 38.66
N GLY A 497 -5.14 12.80 39.51
CA GLY A 497 -6.36 12.05 39.17
C GLY A 497 -6.07 10.71 38.48
N ASP A 498 -7.13 10.03 38.04
CA ASP A 498 -7.02 8.72 37.40
C ASP A 498 -6.40 8.83 36.01
N VAL A 499 -5.43 7.97 35.72
CA VAL A 499 -4.83 7.86 34.38
C VAL A 499 -5.89 7.37 33.39
N VAL A 500 -5.99 8.07 32.27
CA VAL A 500 -6.91 7.75 31.18
C VAL A 500 -6.18 6.86 30.17
N ALA A 501 -6.61 5.61 30.07
CA ALA A 501 -6.09 4.62 29.13
C ALA A 501 -7.22 3.74 28.60
N SER A 502 -7.09 3.22 27.38
CA SER A 502 -7.99 2.14 26.92
C SER A 502 -7.63 0.81 27.58
N GLY A 503 -8.55 -0.14 27.60
CA GLY A 503 -8.29 -1.51 28.09
C GLY A 503 -7.03 -2.13 27.47
N PRO A 504 -6.88 -2.14 26.12
CA PRO A 504 -5.66 -2.63 25.48
C PRO A 504 -4.36 -1.91 25.87
N GLU A 505 -4.39 -0.61 26.18
CA GLU A 505 -3.22 0.11 26.70
C GLU A 505 -2.86 -0.32 28.12
N ALA A 506 -3.86 -0.44 29.00
CA ALA A 506 -3.69 -0.92 30.37
C ALA A 506 -3.15 -2.36 30.38
N ASP A 507 -3.78 -3.27 29.65
CA ASP A 507 -3.35 -4.67 29.51
C ASP A 507 -1.92 -4.79 28.99
N LYS A 508 -1.51 -3.87 28.10
CA LYS A 508 -0.14 -3.85 27.58
C LYS A 508 0.86 -3.39 28.64
N LEU A 509 0.53 -2.38 29.44
CA LEU A 509 1.35 -1.93 30.56
C LEU A 509 1.52 -3.04 31.61
N GLU A 510 0.42 -3.72 31.95
CA GLU A 510 0.44 -4.84 32.91
C GLU A 510 1.27 -6.02 32.40
N ARG A 511 1.10 -6.41 31.12
CA ARG A 511 1.94 -7.44 30.47
C ARG A 511 3.43 -7.08 30.46
N LEU A 512 3.75 -5.80 30.46
CA LEU A 512 5.12 -5.29 30.53
C LEU A 512 5.61 -5.07 31.97
N GLY A 513 4.85 -5.52 32.97
CA GLY A 513 5.25 -5.54 34.38
C GLY A 513 5.01 -4.23 35.14
N VAL A 514 4.19 -3.32 34.62
CA VAL A 514 3.80 -2.06 35.30
C VAL A 514 2.48 -2.26 36.02
N LYS A 515 2.41 -1.92 37.31
CA LYS A 515 1.13 -1.90 38.03
C LYS A 515 0.30 -0.70 37.59
N PHE A 516 -0.79 -0.95 36.86
CA PHE A 516 -1.70 0.11 36.42
C PHE A 516 -2.85 0.29 37.42
N ARG A 517 -3.15 1.53 37.80
CA ARG A 517 -4.35 1.92 38.55
C ARG A 517 -4.92 3.17 37.89
N GLY A 518 -6.01 3.02 37.14
CA GLY A 518 -6.66 4.11 36.41
C GLY A 518 -8.08 3.75 36.02
N SER A 519 -8.80 4.70 35.42
CA SER A 519 -10.14 4.47 34.90
C SER A 519 -10.04 3.65 33.60
N MET A 520 -10.46 2.39 33.65
CA MET A 520 -10.59 1.54 32.47
C MET A 520 -11.98 1.75 31.86
N GLY A 521 -12.05 2.06 30.57
CA GLY A 521 -13.30 1.90 29.82
C GLY A 521 -13.56 0.42 29.56
N ALA A 522 -14.83 0.04 29.65
CA ALA A 522 -15.31 -1.30 29.28
C ALA A 522 -15.05 -1.62 27.81
#